data_AF-A0A5E4CC15-F1
#
_entry.id   AF-A0A5E4CC15-F1
#
_cell.length_a   1.000
_cell.length_b   1.000
_cell.length_c   1.000
_cell.angle_alpha   90.00
_cell.angle_beta   90.00
_cell.angle_gamma   90.00
#
_symmetry.space_group_name_H-M   'P 1'
#
loop_
_entity.id
_entity.type
_entity.pdbx_description
1 polymer ?
#
loop_
_entity_poly.entity_id
_entity_poly.type
_entity_poly.pdbx_seq_one_letter_code
_entity_poly.pdbx_strand_id
1 'polypeptide(L)'
;MDLLRMKEFTVHLMVYGSSLRVMGEYEPKIEVQFPETVPTAKGATVKLECFALGNPVPTIVWRRADGRPIARKARRHESNGILEIPNFQQEDAGVYECVAENSRGKNVARGQLTFY
;
A
#
# COMPACT_ATOMS: atom_id res chain seq x y z
N MET A 1 12.57 -35.60 4.12
CA MET A 1 13.34 -35.01 5.25
C MET A 1 13.42 -33.51 5.00
N ASP A 2 12.31 -32.81 5.21
CA ASP A 2 12.35 -31.35 5.26
C ASP A 2 12.87 -30.96 6.64
N LEU A 3 14.14 -30.58 6.69
CA LEU A 3 14.70 -29.87 7.83
C LEU A 3 13.85 -28.60 7.99
N LEU A 4 13.03 -28.58 9.04
CA LEU A 4 12.38 -27.38 9.55
C LEU A 4 13.42 -26.26 9.54
N ARG A 5 13.33 -25.34 8.57
CA ARG A 5 14.10 -24.09 8.61
C ARG A 5 13.64 -23.36 9.84
N MET A 6 14.39 -23.49 10.93
CA MET A 6 14.31 -22.56 12.04
C MET A 6 14.67 -21.19 11.46
N LYS A 7 13.67 -20.35 11.21
CA LYS A 7 13.91 -18.94 10.98
C LYS A 7 14.21 -18.34 12.34
N GLU A 8 15.40 -17.80 12.52
CA GLU A 8 15.66 -16.90 13.65
C GLU A 8 14.72 -15.70 13.50
N PHE A 9 13.93 -15.42 14.53
CA PHE A 9 13.03 -14.27 14.57
C PHE A 9 13.65 -13.21 15.46
N THR A 10 13.97 -12.05 14.90
CA THR A 10 14.31 -10.86 15.68
C THR A 10 13.05 -10.36 16.36
N VAL A 11 13.08 -10.27 17.68
CA VAL A 11 12.01 -9.65 18.48
C VAL A 11 12.51 -8.33 19.07
N HIS A 12 11.68 -7.31 19.00
CA HIS A 12 11.93 -5.99 19.56
C HIS A 12 10.97 -5.73 20.73
N LEU A 13 11.47 -5.12 21.79
CA LEU A 13 10.65 -4.56 22.86
C LEU A 13 10.21 -3.16 22.43
N MET A 14 8.91 -2.97 22.19
CA MET A 14 8.35 -1.67 21.84
C MET A 14 7.48 -1.13 22.97
N VAL A 15 7.61 0.17 23.24
CA VAL A 15 6.79 0.90 24.22
C VAL A 15 5.53 1.41 23.54
N TYR A 16 4.37 1.01 24.04
CA TYR A 16 3.06 1.53 23.63
C TYR A 16 2.36 2.12 24.85
N GLY A 17 2.43 3.43 25.02
CA GLY A 17 1.92 4.11 26.21
C GLY A 17 2.67 3.64 27.46
N SER A 18 1.95 3.07 28.43
CA SER A 18 2.50 2.52 29.67
C SER A 18 2.86 1.03 29.60
N SER A 19 2.74 0.39 28.42
CA SER A 19 2.98 -1.06 28.25
C SER A 19 4.21 -1.33 27.37
N LEU A 20 5.04 -2.29 27.79
CA LEU A 20 6.05 -2.91 26.94
C LEU A 20 5.44 -4.10 26.20
N ARG A 21 5.64 -4.18 24.88
CA ARG A 21 5.20 -5.30 24.05
C ARG A 21 6.39 -5.92 23.32
N VAL A 22 6.46 -7.24 23.34
CA VAL A 22 7.39 -8.00 22.52
C VAL A 22 6.77 -8.16 21.13
N MET A 23 7.44 -7.70 20.09
CA MET A 23 6.98 -7.85 18.72
C MET A 23 8.08 -8.44 17.83
N GLY A 24 7.75 -9.49 17.09
CA GLY A 24 8.61 -10.02 16.03
C GLY A 24 8.60 -9.12 14.79
N GLU A 25 9.64 -9.18 13.98
CA GLU A 25 9.62 -8.62 12.63
C GLU A 25 8.82 -9.52 11.67
N TYR A 26 7.99 -8.91 10.83
CA TYR A 26 7.14 -9.61 9.86
C TYR A 26 6.90 -8.76 8.61
N GLU A 27 6.62 -9.43 7.50
CA GLU A 27 6.35 -8.80 6.21
C GLU A 27 5.06 -7.95 6.21
N PRO A 28 4.90 -7.00 5.28
CA PRO A 28 3.74 -6.13 5.27
C PRO A 28 2.44 -6.90 4.98
N LYS A 29 1.38 -6.57 5.71
CA LYS A 29 0.02 -7.05 5.48
C LYS A 29 -0.91 -5.86 5.24
N ILE A 30 -1.52 -5.82 4.06
CA ILE A 30 -2.48 -4.77 3.70
C ILE A 30 -3.79 -5.05 4.44
N GLU A 31 -4.20 -4.14 5.32
CA GLU A 31 -5.46 -4.23 6.09
C GLU A 31 -6.58 -3.44 5.42
N VAL A 32 -6.23 -2.34 4.76
CA VAL A 32 -7.18 -1.51 4.01
C VAL A 32 -6.65 -1.36 2.60
N GLN A 33 -7.51 -1.66 1.63
CA GLN A 33 -7.25 -1.44 0.23
C GLN A 33 -8.49 -0.84 -0.43
N PHE A 34 -8.26 -0.02 -1.44
CA PHE A 34 -9.28 0.43 -2.36
C PHE A 34 -9.93 -0.76 -3.11
N PRO A 35 -11.18 -0.61 -3.60
CA PRO A 35 -11.87 -1.68 -4.32
C PRO A 35 -11.14 -2.13 -5.60
N GLU A 36 -11.40 -3.37 -6.02
CA GLU A 36 -10.87 -3.94 -7.26
C GLU A 36 -11.26 -3.11 -8.50
N THR A 37 -12.44 -2.48 -8.49
CA THR A 37 -12.89 -1.54 -9.52
C THR A 37 -13.44 -0.28 -8.88
N VAL A 38 -12.97 0.88 -9.35
CA VAL A 38 -13.39 2.21 -8.88
C VAL A 38 -13.92 3.00 -10.07
N PRO A 39 -15.25 2.97 -10.31
CA PRO A 39 -15.89 3.79 -11.32
C PRO A 39 -15.78 5.27 -10.93
N THR A 40 -15.32 6.11 -11.86
CA THR A 40 -15.05 7.53 -11.64
C THR A 40 -15.57 8.39 -12.78
N ALA A 41 -16.31 9.46 -12.46
CA ALA A 41 -16.76 10.45 -13.43
C ALA A 41 -15.61 11.35 -13.93
N LYS A 42 -15.72 11.82 -15.17
CA LYS A 42 -14.79 12.80 -15.74
C LYS A 42 -14.73 14.07 -14.89
N GLY A 43 -13.52 14.54 -14.60
CA GLY A 43 -13.29 15.75 -13.81
C GLY A 43 -13.40 15.58 -12.30
N ALA A 44 -13.81 14.41 -11.81
CA ALA A 44 -13.85 14.13 -10.37
C ALA A 44 -12.43 14.01 -9.76
N THR A 45 -12.35 14.10 -8.44
CA THR A 45 -11.14 13.78 -7.68
C THR A 45 -11.25 12.37 -7.12
N VAL A 46 -10.32 11.49 -7.53
CA VAL A 46 -10.22 10.11 -7.03
C VAL A 46 -9.33 10.09 -5.81
N LYS A 47 -9.73 9.32 -4.78
CA LYS A 47 -8.88 8.98 -3.63
C LYS A 47 -8.77 7.47 -3.52
N LEU A 48 -7.56 6.95 -3.61
CA LEU A 48 -7.26 5.54 -3.34
C LEU A 48 -6.54 5.46 -2.00
N GLU A 49 -7.05 4.59 -1.13
CA GLU A 49 -6.51 4.37 0.20
C GLU A 49 -5.85 2.99 0.27
N CYS A 50 -4.67 2.94 0.88
CA CYS A 50 -3.95 1.70 1.10
C CYS A 50 -3.18 1.78 2.43
N PHE A 51 -3.58 0.96 3.39
CA PHE A 51 -2.92 0.89 4.69
C PHE A 51 -2.41 -0.52 4.94
N ALA A 52 -1.16 -0.62 5.36
CA ALA A 52 -0.52 -1.87 5.70
C ALA A 52 0.07 -1.84 7.11
N LEU A 53 -0.07 -2.97 7.80
CA LEU A 53 0.69 -3.28 9.00
C LEU A 53 1.99 -3.99 8.61
N GLY A 54 2.99 -3.91 9.46
CA GLY A 54 4.29 -4.55 9.24
C GLY A 54 5.25 -4.17 10.35
N ASN A 55 6.25 -5.01 10.57
CA ASN A 55 7.35 -4.67 11.46
C ASN A 55 8.70 -5.06 10.81
N PRO A 56 9.58 -4.10 10.48
CA PRO A 56 9.43 -2.65 10.61
C PRO A 56 8.21 -2.07 9.87
N VAL A 57 7.77 -0.88 10.29
CA VAL A 57 6.60 -0.19 9.68
C VAL A 57 6.81 -0.06 8.16
N PRO A 58 5.85 -0.53 7.34
CA PRO A 58 6.03 -0.55 5.90
C PRO A 58 5.92 0.84 5.30
N THR A 59 6.68 1.07 4.23
CA THR A 59 6.50 2.24 3.36
C THR A 59 5.48 1.90 2.27
N ILE A 60 4.61 2.85 1.95
CA ILE A 60 3.61 2.71 0.89
C ILE A 60 4.09 3.42 -0.38
N VAL A 61 4.18 2.67 -1.48
CA VAL A 61 4.58 3.17 -2.79
C VAL A 61 3.47 2.93 -3.80
N TRP A 62 3.05 4.00 -4.47
CA TRP A 62 2.04 3.92 -5.53
C TRP A 62 2.69 3.83 -6.90
N ARG A 63 2.17 2.94 -7.74
CA ARG A 63 2.57 2.83 -9.16
C ARG A 63 1.40 2.39 -10.04
N ARG A 64 1.56 2.53 -11.35
CA ARG A 64 0.64 1.93 -12.32
C ARG A 64 1.15 0.57 -12.74
N ALA A 65 0.24 -0.40 -12.93
CA ALA A 65 0.62 -1.74 -13.35
C ALA A 65 1.14 -1.76 -14.81
N ASP A 66 0.74 -0.80 -15.63
CA ASP A 66 1.22 -0.61 -17.01
C ASP A 66 2.63 0.01 -17.10
N GLY A 67 3.26 0.32 -15.96
CA GLY A 67 4.59 0.93 -15.91
C GLY A 67 4.63 2.41 -16.28
N ARG A 68 3.50 3.02 -16.65
CA ARG A 68 3.44 4.46 -16.92
C ARG A 68 3.60 5.24 -15.62
N PRO A 69 4.19 6.44 -15.66
CA PRO A 69 4.25 7.30 -14.50
C PRO A 69 2.83 7.69 -14.06
N ILE A 70 2.60 7.75 -12.74
CA ILE A 70 1.41 8.38 -12.19
C ILE A 70 1.41 9.85 -12.61
N ALA A 71 0.23 10.36 -13.00
CA ALA A 71 0.08 11.74 -13.47
C ALA A 71 0.69 12.75 -12.48
N ARG A 72 1.42 13.74 -12.98
CA ARG A 72 2.11 14.76 -12.17
C ARG A 72 1.16 15.56 -11.25
N LYS A 73 -0.12 15.65 -11.64
CA LYS A 73 -1.19 16.29 -10.86
C LYS A 73 -1.59 15.50 -9.61
N ALA A 74 -1.24 14.22 -9.54
CA ALA A 74 -1.59 13.37 -8.41
C ALA A 74 -0.76 13.72 -7.17
N ARG A 75 -1.38 13.60 -6.00
CA ARG A 75 -0.76 13.84 -4.70
C ARG A 75 -0.63 12.51 -3.96
N ARG A 76 0.59 12.20 -3.54
CA ARG A 76 0.90 11.02 -2.72
C ARG A 76 1.08 11.47 -1.28
N HIS A 77 0.27 10.93 -0.40
CA HIS A 77 0.37 11.15 1.03
C HIS A 77 0.97 9.89 1.65
N GLU A 78 2.30 9.82 1.65
CA GLU A 78 3.04 8.61 2.07
C GLU A 78 2.77 8.25 3.54
N SER A 79 2.50 9.24 4.39
CA SER A 79 2.21 9.06 5.81
C SER A 79 0.88 8.36 6.11
N ASN A 80 -0.08 8.39 5.18
CA ASN A 80 -1.38 7.75 5.34
C ASN A 80 -1.75 6.86 4.14
N GLY A 81 -0.79 6.57 3.25
CA GLY A 81 -1.02 5.68 2.11
C GLY A 81 -2.11 6.13 1.13
N ILE A 82 -2.43 7.43 1.06
CA ILE A 82 -3.46 7.95 0.14
C ILE A 82 -2.83 8.42 -1.16
N LEU A 83 -3.42 8.01 -2.30
CA LEU A 83 -3.19 8.59 -3.62
C LEU A 83 -4.42 9.40 -4.04
N GLU A 84 -4.23 10.70 -4.24
CA GLU A 84 -5.28 11.58 -4.74
C GLU A 84 -4.99 11.98 -6.20
N ILE A 85 -5.95 11.76 -7.10
CA ILE A 85 -5.87 12.12 -8.52
C ILE A 85 -6.98 13.14 -8.82
N PRO A 86 -6.69 14.45 -8.82
CA PRO A 86 -7.66 15.47 -9.15
C PRO A 86 -7.93 15.53 -10.65
N ASN A 87 -9.12 15.99 -11.03
CA ASN A 87 -9.54 16.19 -12.41
C ASN A 87 -9.30 14.93 -13.27
N PHE A 88 -9.96 13.81 -12.91
CA PHE A 88 -9.80 12.51 -13.57
C PHE A 88 -10.13 12.59 -15.08
N GLN A 89 -9.19 12.13 -15.91
CA GLN A 89 -9.27 12.10 -17.37
C GLN A 89 -9.01 10.70 -17.92
N GLN A 90 -9.26 10.51 -19.22
CA GLN A 90 -9.21 9.19 -19.85
C GLN A 90 -7.85 8.52 -19.73
N GLU A 91 -6.78 9.32 -19.71
CA GLU A 91 -5.39 8.87 -19.59
C GLU A 91 -5.05 8.41 -18.17
N ASP A 92 -5.83 8.84 -17.17
CA ASP A 92 -5.64 8.42 -15.78
C ASP A 92 -6.24 7.04 -15.52
N ALA A 93 -7.19 6.57 -16.33
CA ALA A 93 -7.78 5.25 -16.19
C ALA A 93 -6.73 4.13 -16.32
N GLY A 94 -6.98 3.00 -15.67
CA GLY A 94 -6.08 1.86 -15.66
C GLY A 94 -5.93 1.23 -14.28
N VAL A 95 -5.01 0.25 -14.20
CA VAL A 95 -4.76 -0.50 -12.98
C VAL A 95 -3.67 0.17 -12.16
N TYR A 96 -4.00 0.46 -10.90
CA TYR A 96 -3.09 1.03 -9.92
C TYR A 96 -2.67 -0.03 -8.92
N GLU A 97 -1.44 0.07 -8.47
CA GLU A 97 -0.82 -0.80 -7.48
C GLU A 97 -0.35 0.03 -6.29
N CYS A 98 -0.77 -0.40 -5.11
CA CYS A 98 -0.16 0.00 -3.85
C CYS A 98 0.83 -1.10 -3.44
N VAL A 99 2.09 -0.73 -3.28
CA VAL A 99 3.16 -1.63 -2.81
C VAL A 99 3.49 -1.24 -1.38
N ALA A 100 3.21 -2.12 -0.43
CA ALA A 100 3.66 -2.01 0.95
C ALA A 100 4.97 -2.79 1.11
N GLU A 101 6.04 -2.13 1.54
CA GLU A 101 7.38 -2.73 1.61
C GLU A 101 8.07 -2.44 2.94
N ASN A 102 8.72 -3.46 3.50
CA ASN A 102 9.65 -3.32 4.62
C ASN A 102 10.85 -4.27 4.44
N SER A 103 11.77 -4.28 5.40
CA SER A 103 12.97 -5.12 5.35
C SER A 103 12.72 -6.64 5.41
N ARG A 104 11.47 -7.09 5.64
CA ARG A 104 11.07 -8.50 5.71
C ARG A 104 10.35 -8.97 4.44
N GLY A 105 9.80 -8.06 3.65
CA GLY A 105 9.12 -8.42 2.41
C GLY A 105 8.29 -7.29 1.83
N LYS A 106 7.44 -7.67 0.87
CA LYS A 106 6.54 -6.77 0.16
C LYS A 106 5.18 -7.40 -0.04
N ASN A 107 4.14 -6.59 -0.04
CA ASN A 107 2.77 -6.99 -0.36
C ASN A 107 2.15 -5.95 -1.30
N VAL A 108 1.25 -6.38 -2.17
CA VAL A 108 0.73 -5.54 -3.26
C VAL A 108 -0.79 -5.66 -3.33
N ALA A 109 -1.46 -4.51 -3.26
CA ALA A 109 -2.89 -4.38 -3.57
C ALA A 109 -3.07 -3.78 -4.96
N ARG A 110 -4.13 -4.21 -5.66
CA ARG A 110 -4.45 -3.83 -7.04
C ARG A 110 -5.90 -3.42 -7.16
N GLY A 111 -6.16 -2.42 -8.01
CA GLY A 111 -7.51 -2.09 -8.43
C GLY A 111 -7.52 -1.20 -9.67
N GLN A 112 -8.65 -1.15 -10.34
CA GLN A 112 -8.82 -0.53 -11.64
C GLN A 112 -9.66 0.74 -11.54
N LEU A 113 -9.09 1.87 -11.95
CA LEU A 113 -9.87 3.09 -12.18
C LEU A 113 -10.53 3.02 -13.55
N THR A 114 -11.86 3.16 -13.57
CA THR A 114 -12.67 3.09 -14.78
C THR A 114 -13.59 4.31 -14.87
N PHE A 115 -14.13 4.57 -16.06
CA PHE A 115 -15.21 5.53 -16.23
C PHE A 115 -16.56 4.85 -16.03
N TYR A 116 -17.53 5.61 -15.53
CA TYR A 116 -18.95 5.30 -15.68
C TYR A 116 -19.67 6.46 -16.37
#